data_AF-A0A0A6UKI2-F1
#
_entry.id   AF-A0A0A6UKI2-F1
#
_cell.length_a   1.000
_cell.length_b   1.000
_cell.length_c   1.000
_cell.angle_alpha   90.00
_cell.angle_beta   90.00
_cell.angle_gamma   90.00
#
_symmetry.space_group_name_H-M   'P 1'
#
loop_
_entity.id
_entity.type
_entity.pdbx_description
1 polymer ?
#
loop_
_entity_poly.entity_id
_entity_poly.type
_entity_poly.pdbx_seq_one_letter_code
_entity_poly.pdbx_strand_id
1 'polypeptide(L)'
;MPKKGHLGPFNVTQILVAETSILAVAASFTGTPLTVVAAGGAAAALLLVFFSRRQHRWWLEHRQVARDHRRRRAARIDQRSGPVLAALRTIAPGLTVHDVAASTGGTGGTGGAEGTVGVGRDEAGWFSVVGLDPAAGPIPLDTLVGALAGTGQPGLVMELVTHTVPAPSPDVPAASPSGTSYRQLVDATGTGPVPAFRESSISIRVDARALAEALLDHTADPEAAATLVAGLARKVVTSLRRLGMTGRALDADRLLALLARSCDVEPWSLADVPGVDEAWGHWRSARLIHRTYWLKTWPASATELGPLFAWASTAPAAQTSVALVLDAGAGDEVAVRAFIRLATRPDADLAALDRVLQEGVRRAGGELLALDGEQGPAAYATAPTGGGAG
;
A
#
# COMPACT_ATOMS: atom_id res chain seq x y z
N MET A 1 -5.49 1.11 -10.21
CA MET A 1 -4.11 1.56 -10.45
C MET A 1 -3.93 1.81 -11.94
N PRO A 2 -3.45 2.97 -12.39
CA PRO A 2 -3.05 3.12 -13.78
C PRO A 2 -1.89 2.16 -14.05
N LYS A 3 -2.13 1.17 -14.91
CA LYS A 3 -1.16 0.13 -15.28
C LYS A 3 -0.61 0.45 -16.68
N LYS A 4 0.69 0.21 -16.92
CA LYS A 4 1.28 0.25 -18.28
C LYS A 4 0.43 -0.61 -19.22
N GLY A 5 0.07 -0.09 -20.41
CA GLY A 5 -0.87 -0.71 -21.35
C GLY A 5 -2.22 0.02 -21.53
N HIS A 6 -2.34 1.22 -20.98
CA HIS A 6 -3.49 2.12 -21.19
C HIS A 6 -3.06 3.34 -22.02
N LEU A 7 -3.86 3.71 -23.01
CA LEU A 7 -3.78 4.98 -23.73
C LEU A 7 -4.99 5.82 -23.29
N GLY A 8 -4.78 6.72 -22.33
CA GLY A 8 -5.89 7.45 -21.70
C GLY A 8 -6.80 6.54 -20.87
N PRO A 9 -8.13 6.70 -20.89
CA PRO A 9 -9.05 5.88 -20.10
C PRO A 9 -9.25 4.45 -20.63
N PHE A 10 -8.64 4.09 -21.77
CA PHE A 10 -8.86 2.81 -22.46
C PHE A 10 -7.63 1.91 -22.46
N ASN A 11 -7.86 0.61 -22.35
CA ASN A 11 -6.83 -0.42 -22.48
C ASN A 11 -6.52 -0.66 -23.98
N VAL A 12 -5.26 -0.91 -24.34
CA VAL A 12 -4.85 -1.29 -25.71
C VAL A 12 -5.70 -2.44 -26.27
N THR A 13 -6.09 -3.43 -25.45
CA THR A 13 -6.99 -4.52 -25.87
C THR A 13 -8.37 -4.01 -26.29
N GLN A 14 -8.91 -2.98 -25.64
CA GLN A 14 -10.22 -2.40 -26.00
C GLN A 14 -10.16 -1.66 -27.34
N ILE A 15 -9.05 -0.97 -27.60
CA ILE A 15 -8.80 -0.30 -28.89
C ILE A 15 -8.74 -1.34 -30.00
N LEU A 16 -7.98 -2.42 -29.79
CA LEU A 16 -7.82 -3.50 -30.76
C LEU A 16 -9.14 -4.23 -31.05
N VAL A 17 -9.98 -4.44 -30.03
CA VAL A 17 -11.32 -5.03 -30.19
C VAL A 17 -12.26 -4.08 -30.93
N ALA A 18 -12.20 -2.78 -30.66
CA ALA A 18 -12.99 -1.80 -31.40
C ALA A 18 -12.58 -1.76 -32.88
N GLU A 19 -11.27 -1.72 -33.16
CA GLU A 19 -10.70 -1.69 -34.51
C GLU A 19 -11.05 -2.97 -35.30
N THR A 20 -10.86 -4.15 -34.69
CA THR A 20 -11.23 -5.43 -35.32
C THR A 20 -12.74 -5.57 -35.52
N SER A 21 -13.56 -5.03 -34.62
CA SER A 21 -15.02 -5.02 -34.79
C SER A 21 -15.45 -4.15 -35.97
N ILE A 22 -14.83 -2.97 -36.14
CA ILE A 22 -15.09 -2.09 -37.30
C ILE A 22 -14.68 -2.78 -38.59
N LEU A 23 -13.48 -3.38 -38.63
CA LEU A 23 -12.98 -4.11 -39.80
C LEU A 23 -13.85 -5.31 -40.16
N ALA A 24 -14.32 -6.07 -39.16
CA ALA A 24 -15.20 -7.22 -39.37
C ALA A 24 -16.57 -6.80 -39.94
N VAL A 25 -17.16 -5.72 -39.43
CA VAL A 25 -18.41 -5.16 -39.96
C VAL A 25 -18.20 -4.63 -41.38
N ALA A 26 -17.11 -3.89 -41.63
CA ALA A 26 -16.77 -3.38 -42.96
C ALA A 26 -16.60 -4.51 -43.99
N ALA A 27 -15.90 -5.59 -43.63
CA ALA A 27 -15.71 -6.76 -44.49
C ALA A 27 -17.03 -7.49 -44.79
N SER A 28 -17.96 -7.51 -43.82
CA SER A 28 -19.25 -8.22 -43.95
C SER A 28 -20.20 -7.62 -45.00
N PHE A 29 -20.01 -6.36 -45.41
CA PHE A 29 -20.84 -5.70 -46.44
C PHE A 29 -20.70 -6.32 -47.84
N THR A 30 -19.68 -7.15 -48.06
CA THR A 30 -19.52 -7.92 -49.30
C THR A 30 -20.30 -9.24 -49.32
N GLY A 31 -20.92 -9.62 -48.19
CA GLY A 31 -21.64 -10.88 -48.00
C GLY A 31 -23.17 -10.76 -48.10
N THR A 32 -23.86 -11.79 -47.62
CA THR A 32 -25.33 -11.83 -47.58
C THR A 32 -25.90 -10.97 -46.44
N PRO A 33 -27.18 -10.57 -46.48
CA PRO A 33 -27.80 -9.82 -45.39
C PRO A 33 -27.69 -10.52 -44.03
N LEU A 34 -27.72 -11.86 -44.02
CA LEU A 34 -27.57 -12.67 -42.81
C LEU A 34 -26.15 -12.56 -42.21
N THR A 35 -25.11 -12.50 -43.03
CA THR A 35 -23.72 -12.33 -42.55
C THR A 35 -23.48 -10.95 -41.97
N VAL A 36 -24.12 -9.91 -42.52
CA VAL A 36 -24.06 -8.54 -41.96
C VAL A 36 -24.75 -8.48 -40.60
N VAL A 37 -25.93 -9.09 -40.45
CA VAL A 37 -26.66 -9.13 -39.17
C VAL A 37 -25.88 -9.93 -38.12
N ALA A 38 -25.31 -11.08 -38.49
CA ALA A 38 -24.51 -11.89 -37.58
C ALA A 38 -23.22 -11.17 -37.14
N ALA A 39 -22.49 -10.56 -38.09
CA ALA A 39 -21.27 -9.80 -37.79
C ALA A 39 -21.56 -8.55 -36.94
N GLY A 40 -22.63 -7.82 -37.26
CA GLY A 40 -23.08 -6.66 -36.48
C GLY A 40 -23.51 -7.05 -35.07
N GLY A 41 -24.23 -8.17 -34.90
CA GLY A 41 -24.63 -8.70 -33.59
C GLY A 41 -23.43 -9.14 -32.75
N ALA A 42 -22.46 -9.83 -33.36
CA ALA A 42 -21.23 -10.24 -32.69
C ALA A 42 -20.36 -9.03 -32.29
N ALA A 43 -20.23 -8.03 -33.17
CA ALA A 43 -19.53 -6.78 -32.88
C ALA A 43 -20.22 -6.00 -31.75
N ALA A 44 -21.55 -5.87 -31.78
CA ALA A 44 -22.32 -5.23 -30.72
C ALA A 44 -22.17 -5.97 -29.38
N ALA A 45 -22.18 -7.31 -29.38
CA ALA A 45 -21.95 -8.11 -28.18
C ALA A 45 -20.53 -7.95 -27.63
N LEU A 46 -19.51 -7.95 -28.50
CA LEU A 46 -18.11 -7.70 -28.11
C LEU A 46 -17.94 -6.30 -27.54
N LEU A 47 -18.50 -5.28 -28.19
CA LEU A 47 -18.48 -3.90 -27.69
C LEU A 47 -19.20 -3.81 -26.34
N LEU A 48 -20.38 -4.41 -26.19
CA LEU A 48 -21.09 -4.46 -24.90
C LEU A 48 -20.25 -5.14 -23.81
N VAL A 49 -19.60 -6.27 -24.09
CA VAL A 49 -18.79 -6.98 -23.10
C VAL A 49 -17.54 -6.18 -22.72
N PHE A 50 -16.83 -5.61 -23.69
CA PHE A 50 -15.56 -4.92 -23.47
C PHE A 50 -15.71 -3.48 -22.96
N PHE A 51 -16.82 -2.82 -23.30
CA PHE A 51 -17.13 -1.46 -22.85
C PHE A 51 -18.20 -1.41 -21.75
N SER A 52 -18.76 -2.55 -21.32
CA SER A 52 -19.59 -2.55 -20.10
C SER A 52 -18.76 -2.14 -18.89
N ARG A 53 -19.22 -1.07 -18.25
CA ARG A 53 -18.62 -0.52 -17.05
C ARG A 53 -19.45 -0.99 -15.86
N ARG A 54 -18.84 -1.75 -14.94
CA ARG A 54 -19.46 -2.11 -13.65
C ARG A 54 -18.58 -1.62 -12.52
N GLN A 55 -19.16 -0.78 -11.67
CA GLN A 55 -18.55 -0.28 -10.43
C GLN A 55 -17.10 0.24 -10.62
N HIS A 56 -16.97 1.29 -11.44
CA HIS A 56 -15.73 2.04 -11.68
C HIS A 56 -14.57 1.28 -12.35
N ARG A 57 -14.70 -0.03 -12.61
CA ARG A 57 -13.71 -0.84 -13.33
C ARG A 57 -14.27 -1.37 -14.65
N TRP A 58 -13.38 -1.58 -15.62
CA TRP A 58 -13.75 -2.28 -16.86
C TRP A 58 -13.94 -3.77 -16.58
N TRP A 59 -14.84 -4.45 -17.28
CA TRP A 59 -15.13 -5.88 -17.03
C TRP A 59 -13.88 -6.78 -17.06
N LEU A 60 -12.92 -6.47 -17.93
CA LEU A 60 -11.65 -7.19 -18.02
C LEU A 60 -10.78 -7.00 -16.78
N GLU A 61 -10.70 -5.78 -16.24
CA GLU A 61 -9.97 -5.49 -15.02
C GLU A 61 -10.59 -6.26 -13.85
N HIS A 62 -11.93 -6.24 -13.75
CA HIS A 62 -12.65 -7.00 -12.74
C HIS A 62 -12.39 -8.52 -12.88
N ARG A 63 -12.33 -9.05 -14.11
CA ARG A 63 -11.98 -10.47 -14.34
C ARG A 63 -10.54 -10.80 -13.98
N GLN A 64 -9.58 -9.92 -14.25
CA GLN A 64 -8.18 -10.13 -13.85
C GLN A 64 -8.09 -10.16 -12.32
N VAL A 65 -8.65 -9.16 -11.66
CA VAL A 65 -8.72 -9.09 -10.19
C VAL A 65 -9.40 -10.33 -9.61
N ALA A 66 -10.52 -10.76 -10.19
CA ALA A 66 -11.21 -11.96 -9.75
C ALA A 66 -10.42 -13.25 -9.96
N ARG A 67 -9.62 -13.35 -11.02
CA ARG A 67 -8.73 -14.49 -11.25
C ARG A 67 -7.58 -14.47 -10.26
N ASP A 68 -6.95 -13.33 -10.05
CA ASP A 68 -5.80 -13.20 -9.15
C ASP A 68 -6.21 -13.44 -7.70
N HIS A 69 -7.38 -12.94 -7.29
CA HIS A 69 -7.97 -13.25 -5.99
C HIS A 69 -8.22 -14.75 -5.81
N ARG A 70 -8.82 -15.42 -6.80
CA ARG A 70 -9.03 -16.89 -6.75
C ARG A 70 -7.70 -17.65 -6.67
N ARG A 71 -6.68 -17.20 -7.42
CA ARG A 71 -5.34 -17.79 -7.40
C ARG A 71 -4.70 -17.65 -6.03
N ARG A 72 -4.77 -16.46 -5.42
CA ARG A 72 -4.28 -16.22 -4.05
C ARG A 72 -4.99 -17.10 -3.02
N ARG A 73 -6.33 -17.16 -3.07
CA ARG A 73 -7.11 -18.03 -2.17
C ARG A 73 -6.81 -19.53 -2.32
N ALA A 74 -6.37 -19.96 -3.50
CA ALA A 74 -6.00 -21.35 -3.76
C ALA A 74 -4.52 -21.66 -3.44
N ALA A 75 -3.69 -20.63 -3.24
CA ALA A 75 -2.28 -20.81 -2.92
C ALA A 75 -2.14 -21.44 -1.52
N ARG A 76 -1.32 -22.49 -1.43
CA ARG A 76 -1.03 -23.14 -0.15
C ARG A 76 0.14 -22.42 0.52
N ILE A 77 0.02 -22.21 1.82
CA ILE A 77 1.03 -21.54 2.65
C ILE A 77 2.15 -22.53 2.98
N ASP A 78 3.40 -22.15 2.77
CA ASP A 78 4.56 -22.90 3.25
C ASP A 78 4.84 -22.55 4.72
N GLN A 79 4.59 -23.51 5.61
CA GLN A 79 4.66 -23.33 7.07
C GLN A 79 6.10 -23.33 7.62
N ARG A 80 7.13 -23.56 6.80
CA ARG A 80 8.52 -23.71 7.24
C ARG A 80 9.21 -22.43 7.74
N SER A 81 8.54 -21.28 7.67
CA SER A 81 9.17 -19.96 7.78
C SER A 81 8.96 -19.24 9.12
N GLY A 82 8.45 -19.95 10.13
CA GLY A 82 7.99 -19.35 11.39
C GLY A 82 6.62 -18.67 11.23
N PRO A 83 5.86 -18.47 12.33
CA PRO A 83 4.45 -18.10 12.26
C PRO A 83 4.20 -16.72 11.64
N VAL A 84 5.01 -15.72 11.99
CA VAL A 84 4.85 -14.33 11.49
C VAL A 84 5.14 -14.23 10.00
N LEU A 85 6.29 -14.76 9.55
CA LEU A 85 6.67 -14.68 8.15
C LEU A 85 5.75 -15.56 7.29
N ALA A 86 5.27 -16.70 7.79
CA ALA A 86 4.25 -17.50 7.12
C ALA A 86 2.93 -16.72 6.95
N ALA A 87 2.50 -15.96 7.98
CA ALA A 87 1.32 -15.11 7.91
C ALA A 87 1.49 -13.95 6.90
N LEU A 88 2.64 -13.28 6.88
CA LEU A 88 2.93 -12.24 5.90
C LEU A 88 3.02 -12.79 4.47
N ARG A 89 3.53 -14.02 4.29
CA ARG A 89 3.59 -14.69 2.98
C ARG A 89 2.23 -15.08 2.41
N THR A 90 1.16 -15.00 3.18
CA THR A 90 -0.21 -15.15 2.64
C THR A 90 -0.60 -13.99 1.73
N ILE A 91 -0.08 -12.79 2.02
CA ILE A 91 -0.36 -11.55 1.28
C ILE A 91 0.82 -11.11 0.41
N ALA A 92 2.04 -11.55 0.71
CA ALA A 92 3.26 -11.32 -0.07
C ALA A 92 4.13 -12.60 -0.15
N PRO A 93 3.79 -13.57 -1.04
CA PRO A 93 4.42 -14.89 -1.09
C PRO A 93 5.95 -14.88 -1.20
N GLY A 94 6.51 -13.94 -1.95
CA GLY A 94 7.95 -13.78 -2.16
C GLY A 94 8.71 -13.11 -1.02
N LEU A 95 8.05 -12.72 0.08
CA LEU A 95 8.67 -11.92 1.13
C LEU A 95 9.85 -12.65 1.79
N THR A 96 11.01 -11.99 1.77
CA THR A 96 12.21 -12.36 2.51
C THR A 96 12.76 -11.11 3.20
N VAL A 97 13.36 -11.28 4.37
CA VAL A 97 13.96 -10.18 5.14
C VAL A 97 15.33 -10.64 5.62
N HIS A 98 16.35 -9.81 5.41
CA HIS A 98 17.73 -10.09 5.82
C HIS A 98 18.47 -8.79 6.12
N ASP A 99 19.55 -8.87 6.88
CA ASP A 99 20.41 -7.72 7.15
C ASP A 99 21.44 -7.54 6.04
N VAL A 100 21.70 -6.28 5.72
CA VAL A 100 22.81 -5.85 4.86
C VAL A 100 23.77 -5.01 5.70
N ALA A 101 25.02 -5.44 5.77
CA ALA A 101 26.08 -4.70 6.46
C ALA A 101 26.43 -3.41 5.69
N ALA A 102 26.77 -2.37 6.43
CA ALA A 102 27.35 -1.16 5.87
C ALA A 102 28.74 -1.49 5.30
N SER A 103 28.96 -1.21 4.02
CA SER A 103 30.31 -1.16 3.47
C SER A 103 31.08 -0.06 4.19
N THR A 104 32.04 -0.45 5.03
CA THR A 104 32.99 0.43 5.72
C THR A 104 33.94 1.07 4.70
N GLY A 105 33.44 2.04 3.93
CA GLY A 105 34.21 2.83 2.98
C GLY A 105 34.04 4.32 3.25
N GLY A 106 34.70 4.83 4.31
CA GLY A 106 34.75 6.29 4.57
C GLY A 106 34.79 6.66 6.06
N THR A 107 36.00 6.73 6.62
CA THR A 107 36.44 7.48 7.80
C THR A 107 35.48 7.65 9.00
N GLY A 108 35.72 6.80 10.03
CA GLY A 108 35.85 7.19 11.44
C GLY A 108 34.70 7.94 12.13
N GLY A 109 33.92 7.22 12.93
CA GLY A 109 32.99 7.82 13.90
C GLY A 109 32.16 6.80 14.68
N THR A 110 32.71 6.37 15.82
CA THR A 110 32.02 5.91 17.05
C THR A 110 30.67 5.18 16.94
N GLY A 111 30.73 3.85 16.83
CA GLY A 111 30.15 2.88 17.78
C GLY A 111 28.68 2.99 18.19
N GLY A 112 27.86 2.09 17.62
CA GLY A 112 26.72 1.50 18.33
C GLY A 112 25.67 0.91 17.40
N ALA A 113 25.71 -0.39 17.10
CA ALA A 113 24.68 -1.13 16.34
C ALA A 113 24.21 -0.55 14.98
N GLU A 114 24.75 0.60 14.55
CA GLU A 114 24.39 1.41 13.38
C GLU A 114 24.90 0.82 12.05
N GLY A 115 25.43 -0.40 12.08
CA GLY A 115 26.12 -1.01 10.95
C GLY A 115 25.23 -1.82 10.01
N THR A 116 24.07 -2.32 10.45
CA THR A 116 23.19 -3.16 9.62
C THR A 116 21.90 -2.46 9.28
N VAL A 117 21.44 -2.67 8.05
CA VAL A 117 20.14 -2.20 7.59
C VAL A 117 19.40 -3.42 7.05
N GLY A 118 18.21 -3.64 7.59
CA GLY A 118 17.29 -4.66 7.13
C GLY A 118 16.77 -4.33 5.74
N VAL A 119 16.81 -5.33 4.86
CA VAL A 119 16.26 -5.27 3.51
C VAL A 119 15.19 -6.34 3.37
N GLY A 120 13.98 -5.89 3.05
CA GLY A 120 12.91 -6.74 2.57
C GLY A 120 13.01 -6.92 1.06
N ARG A 121 12.71 -8.11 0.57
CA ARG A 121 12.53 -8.39 -0.86
C ARG A 121 11.23 -9.14 -1.06
N ASP A 122 10.45 -8.71 -2.03
CA ASP A 122 9.22 -9.36 -2.49
C ASP A 122 9.20 -9.42 -4.04
N GLU A 123 8.05 -9.76 -4.64
CA GLU A 123 7.91 -9.92 -6.09
C GLU A 123 8.19 -8.65 -6.90
N ALA A 124 7.97 -7.46 -6.34
CA ALA A 124 8.16 -6.22 -7.08
C ALA A 124 9.52 -5.54 -6.81
N GLY A 125 10.36 -6.07 -5.90
CA GLY A 125 11.70 -5.51 -5.65
C GLY A 125 12.17 -5.53 -4.21
N TRP A 126 13.09 -4.61 -3.91
CA TRP A 126 13.79 -4.51 -2.63
C TRP A 126 13.36 -3.24 -1.91
N PHE A 127 13.21 -3.31 -0.59
CA PHE A 127 12.85 -2.17 0.24
C PHE A 127 13.57 -2.19 1.59
N SER A 128 13.81 -0.99 2.14
CA SER A 128 14.27 -0.80 3.52
C SER A 128 13.43 0.27 4.18
N VAL A 129 13.39 0.24 5.51
CA VAL A 129 12.50 1.09 6.30
C VAL A 129 13.28 1.91 7.31
N VAL A 130 12.92 3.18 7.40
CA VAL A 130 13.35 4.12 8.41
C VAL A 130 12.17 4.34 9.37
N GLY A 131 12.31 3.91 10.61
CA GLY A 131 11.37 4.24 11.68
C GLY A 131 11.57 5.68 12.13
N LEU A 132 10.48 6.41 12.31
CA LEU A 132 10.49 7.78 12.80
C LEU A 132 10.21 7.82 14.30
N ASP A 133 10.74 8.85 14.96
CA ASP A 133 10.41 9.12 16.36
C ASP A 133 8.93 9.55 16.49
N PRO A 134 8.15 9.00 17.46
CA PRO A 134 6.77 9.44 17.70
C PRO A 134 6.61 10.93 17.97
N ALA A 135 7.67 11.60 18.46
CA ALA A 135 7.68 13.04 18.70
C ALA A 135 8.09 13.88 17.48
N ALA A 136 8.36 13.24 16.33
CA ALA A 136 8.74 13.94 15.12
C ALA A 136 7.60 14.88 14.65
N GLY A 137 7.98 16.11 14.29
CA GLY A 137 7.06 17.09 13.71
C GLY A 137 6.58 16.69 12.30
N PRO A 138 5.85 17.58 11.61
CA PRO A 138 5.42 17.35 10.22
C PRO A 138 6.60 16.98 9.32
N ILE A 139 6.47 15.89 8.58
CA ILE A 139 7.55 15.35 7.75
C ILE A 139 7.62 16.16 6.43
N PRO A 140 8.76 16.81 6.11
CA PRO A 140 8.98 17.53 4.87
C PRO A 140 9.22 16.56 3.71
N LEU A 141 8.12 15.99 3.19
CA LEU A 141 8.14 15.00 2.12
C LEU A 141 8.79 15.53 0.84
N ASP A 142 8.58 16.80 0.51
CA ASP A 142 9.17 17.49 -0.64
C ASP A 142 10.71 17.45 -0.62
N THR A 143 11.30 17.74 0.53
CA THR A 143 12.75 17.76 0.72
C THR A 143 13.33 16.35 0.64
N LEU A 144 12.63 15.37 1.20
CA LEU A 144 13.04 13.97 1.15
C LEU A 144 12.92 13.41 -0.28
N VAL A 145 11.84 13.73 -1.01
CA VAL A 145 11.70 13.37 -2.42
C VAL A 145 12.81 14.01 -3.24
N GLY A 146 13.07 15.31 -3.08
CA GLY A 146 14.15 15.99 -3.82
C GLY A 146 15.54 15.36 -3.55
N ALA A 147 15.82 15.00 -2.29
CA ALA A 147 17.06 14.31 -1.94
C ALA A 147 17.19 12.93 -2.59
N LEU A 148 16.07 12.22 -2.77
CA LEU A 148 16.01 10.90 -3.41
C LEU A 148 16.01 11.00 -4.94
N ALA A 149 15.27 11.91 -5.55
CA ALA A 149 15.25 12.16 -6.99
C ALA A 149 16.64 12.52 -7.53
N GLY A 150 17.43 13.30 -6.77
CA GLY A 150 18.82 13.61 -7.10
C GLY A 150 19.77 12.40 -7.13
N THR A 151 19.33 11.18 -6.79
CA THR A 151 20.12 9.97 -6.99
C THR A 151 20.12 9.48 -8.42
N GLY A 152 19.16 9.91 -9.25
CA GLY A 152 18.99 9.41 -10.62
C GLY A 152 18.62 7.94 -10.70
N GLN A 153 18.19 7.33 -9.59
CA GLN A 153 17.84 5.90 -9.53
C GLN A 153 16.46 5.66 -10.16
N PRO A 154 16.36 4.93 -11.28
CA PRO A 154 15.07 4.58 -11.87
C PRO A 154 14.30 3.59 -10.98
N GLY A 155 12.97 3.73 -10.99
CA GLY A 155 12.07 2.87 -10.22
C GLY A 155 12.12 3.08 -8.71
N LEU A 156 12.60 4.25 -8.27
CA LEU A 156 12.67 4.61 -6.86
C LEU A 156 11.29 5.03 -6.34
N VAL A 157 10.78 4.29 -5.37
CA VAL A 157 9.50 4.58 -4.71
C VAL A 157 9.78 4.89 -3.24
N MET A 158 9.21 5.98 -2.76
CA MET A 158 9.19 6.32 -1.33
C MET A 158 7.78 6.17 -0.82
N GLU A 159 7.60 5.59 0.36
CA GLU A 159 6.31 5.50 1.02
C GLU A 159 6.42 6.01 2.44
N LEU A 160 5.52 6.90 2.84
CA LEU A 160 5.29 7.29 4.22
C LEU A 160 4.04 6.58 4.73
N VAL A 161 4.20 5.74 5.74
CA VAL A 161 3.08 5.09 6.44
C VAL A 161 2.96 5.66 7.84
N THR A 162 1.72 5.94 8.27
CA THR A 162 1.38 6.23 9.66
C THR A 162 0.30 5.27 10.13
N HIS A 163 0.62 4.49 11.15
CA HIS A 163 -0.33 3.66 11.87
C HIS A 163 -0.82 4.39 13.11
N THR A 164 -2.12 4.32 13.36
CA THR A 164 -2.77 4.92 14.53
C THR A 164 -3.70 3.89 15.17
N VAL A 165 -3.56 3.70 16.47
CA VAL A 165 -4.53 2.98 17.31
C VAL A 165 -5.20 4.02 18.20
N PRO A 166 -6.54 4.16 18.16
CA PRO A 166 -7.22 5.16 18.97
C PRO A 166 -7.07 4.88 20.46
N ALA A 167 -7.23 5.91 21.28
CA ALA A 167 -7.51 5.73 22.71
C ALA A 167 -9.00 5.96 22.96
N PRO A 168 -9.65 5.13 23.80
CA PRO A 168 -9.13 3.90 24.37
C PRO A 168 -8.86 2.83 23.30
N SER A 169 -7.81 2.03 23.49
CA SER A 169 -7.47 0.94 22.56
C SER A 169 -8.62 -0.07 22.46
N PRO A 170 -8.84 -0.71 21.31
CA PRO A 170 -9.85 -1.77 21.13
C PRO A 170 -9.69 -2.97 22.05
N ASP A 171 -8.51 -3.13 22.66
CA ASP A 171 -8.21 -4.18 23.63
C ASP A 171 -8.72 -3.84 25.04
N VAL A 172 -9.11 -2.58 25.27
CA VAL A 172 -9.67 -2.11 26.52
C VAL A 172 -11.19 -2.32 26.50
N PRO A 173 -11.78 -2.99 27.50
CA PRO A 173 -13.24 -3.14 27.59
C PRO A 173 -13.95 -1.79 27.57
N ALA A 174 -15.04 -1.69 26.79
CA ALA A 174 -15.78 -0.44 26.58
C ALA A 174 -16.27 0.21 27.89
N ALA A 175 -16.65 -0.62 28.87
CA ALA A 175 -17.14 -0.21 30.19
C ALA A 175 -16.01 0.01 31.22
N SER A 176 -14.74 0.02 30.81
CA SER A 176 -13.64 0.22 31.74
C SER A 176 -13.66 1.63 32.36
N PRO A 177 -13.29 1.77 33.65
CA PRO A 177 -13.13 3.07 34.29
C PRO A 177 -12.11 3.95 33.56
N SER A 178 -11.01 3.37 33.08
CA SER A 178 -9.96 4.07 32.33
C SER A 178 -10.48 4.64 31.02
N GLY A 179 -11.29 3.89 30.29
CA GLY A 179 -11.90 4.37 29.04
C GLY A 179 -12.90 5.51 29.28
N THR A 180 -13.64 5.45 30.40
CA THR A 180 -14.57 6.52 30.80
C THR A 180 -13.81 7.79 31.21
N SER A 181 -12.78 7.64 32.04
CA SER A 181 -11.92 8.75 32.48
C SER A 181 -11.24 9.45 31.30
N TYR A 182 -10.71 8.69 30.34
CA TYR A 182 -10.11 9.25 29.13
C TYR A 182 -11.10 10.11 28.34
N ARG A 183 -12.33 9.60 28.10
CA ARG A 183 -13.37 10.36 27.38
C ARG A 183 -13.72 11.66 28.12
N GLN A 184 -13.92 11.58 29.43
CA GLN A 184 -14.20 12.75 30.27
C GLN A 184 -13.07 13.79 30.21
N LEU A 185 -11.81 13.34 30.19
CA LEU A 185 -10.67 14.25 30.07
C LEU A 185 -10.64 14.94 28.71
N VAL A 186 -10.79 14.19 27.61
CA VAL A 186 -10.82 14.75 26.25
C VAL A 186 -11.96 15.76 26.09
N ASP A 187 -13.14 15.44 26.61
CA ASP A 187 -14.30 16.34 26.59
C ASP A 187 -14.05 17.62 27.43
N ALA A 188 -13.37 17.50 28.56
CA ALA A 188 -13.07 18.62 29.45
C ALA A 188 -11.95 19.54 28.93
N THR A 189 -10.92 18.99 28.27
CA THR A 189 -9.77 19.77 27.78
C THR A 189 -9.94 20.28 26.36
N GLY A 190 -10.85 19.72 25.57
CA GLY A 190 -11.08 20.09 24.17
C GLY A 190 -9.89 19.79 23.25
N THR A 191 -8.89 19.05 23.71
CA THR A 191 -7.64 18.76 22.98
C THR A 191 -7.81 17.76 21.82
N GLY A 192 -9.04 17.31 21.55
CA GLY A 192 -9.31 16.23 20.59
C GLY A 192 -8.79 14.87 21.08
N PRO A 193 -9.19 13.77 20.42
CA PRO A 193 -8.73 12.45 20.81
C PRO A 193 -7.23 12.28 20.52
N VAL A 194 -6.46 11.93 21.55
CA VAL A 194 -5.04 11.56 21.45
C VAL A 194 -4.95 10.04 21.29
N PRO A 195 -4.28 9.52 20.24
CA PRO A 195 -4.22 8.08 20.02
C PRO A 195 -3.44 7.36 21.13
N ALA A 196 -3.81 6.11 21.41
CA ALA A 196 -3.09 5.26 22.35
C ALA A 196 -1.69 4.89 21.80
N PHE A 197 -1.60 4.77 20.48
CA PHE A 197 -0.36 4.47 19.77
C PHE A 197 -0.36 5.14 18.40
N ARG A 198 0.77 5.76 18.04
CA ARG A 198 1.03 6.29 16.70
C ARG A 198 2.46 5.96 16.32
N GLU A 199 2.62 5.31 15.17
CA GLU A 199 3.93 4.93 14.63
C GLU A 199 3.99 5.36 13.17
N SER A 200 5.02 6.13 12.81
CA SER A 200 5.27 6.58 11.45
C SER A 200 6.60 6.05 10.95
N SER A 201 6.65 5.69 9.66
CA SER A 201 7.81 5.11 9.04
C SER A 201 7.91 5.48 7.57
N ILE A 202 9.14 5.60 7.08
CA ILE A 202 9.43 5.84 5.67
C ILE A 202 10.08 4.59 5.09
N SER A 203 9.45 3.99 4.10
CA SER A 203 10.06 2.92 3.31
C SER A 203 10.58 3.46 2.00
N ILE A 204 11.76 2.98 1.60
CA ILE A 204 12.39 3.28 0.32
C ILE A 204 12.50 1.98 -0.43
N ARG A 205 12.05 1.98 -1.68
CA ARG A 205 11.94 0.80 -2.53
C ARG A 205 12.54 1.04 -3.89
N VAL A 206 13.19 0.02 -4.43
CA VAL A 206 13.63 -0.03 -5.83
C VAL A 206 12.87 -1.13 -6.54
N ASP A 207 12.14 -0.75 -7.59
CA ASP A 207 11.37 -1.68 -8.43
C ASP A 207 12.30 -2.58 -9.24
N ALA A 208 12.10 -3.89 -9.13
CA ALA A 208 12.97 -4.88 -9.77
C ALA A 208 12.95 -4.78 -11.29
N ARG A 209 11.79 -4.48 -11.88
CA ARG A 209 11.62 -4.38 -13.33
C ARG A 209 12.28 -3.11 -13.86
N ALA A 210 12.06 -1.97 -13.21
CA ALA A 210 12.69 -0.71 -13.59
C ALA A 210 14.22 -0.77 -13.44
N LEU A 211 14.72 -1.44 -12.39
CA LEU A 211 16.15 -1.67 -12.22
C LEU A 211 16.72 -2.54 -13.35
N ALA A 212 16.04 -3.63 -13.70
CA ALA A 212 16.46 -4.50 -14.80
C ALA A 212 16.38 -3.81 -16.18
N GLU A 213 15.35 -2.99 -16.42
CA GLU A 213 15.22 -2.19 -17.64
C GLU A 213 16.35 -1.15 -17.76
N ALA A 214 16.78 -0.55 -16.65
CA ALA A 214 17.85 0.45 -16.63
C ALA A 214 19.26 -0.11 -16.75
N LEU A 215 19.52 -1.32 -16.24
CA LEU A 215 20.85 -1.92 -16.28
C LEU A 215 21.20 -2.56 -17.63
N LEU A 216 20.29 -2.59 -18.61
CA LEU A 216 20.42 -3.27 -19.92
C LEU A 216 20.77 -4.77 -19.86
N ASP A 217 21.10 -5.29 -18.69
CA ASP A 217 21.26 -6.70 -18.35
C ASP A 217 20.02 -7.16 -17.57
N HIS A 218 19.38 -8.24 -18.06
CA HIS A 218 18.25 -8.88 -17.39
C HIS A 218 18.62 -9.64 -16.10
N THR A 219 19.82 -9.39 -15.56
CA THR A 219 20.35 -9.99 -14.33
C THR A 219 20.85 -8.89 -13.40
N ALA A 220 19.93 -8.08 -12.86
CA ALA A 220 20.28 -7.20 -11.75
C ALA A 220 20.76 -8.07 -10.57
N ASP A 221 22.00 -7.84 -10.11
CA ASP A 221 22.56 -8.55 -8.96
C ASP A 221 21.69 -8.25 -7.70
N PRO A 222 21.05 -9.28 -7.10
CA PRO A 222 20.21 -9.09 -5.93
C PRO A 222 20.94 -8.46 -4.73
N GLU A 223 22.24 -8.71 -4.60
CA GLU A 223 23.05 -8.18 -3.49
C GLU A 223 23.36 -6.69 -3.71
N ALA A 224 23.65 -6.30 -4.96
CA ALA A 224 23.80 -4.91 -5.34
C ALA A 224 22.50 -4.10 -5.11
N ALA A 225 21.35 -4.67 -5.45
CA ALA A 225 20.04 -4.03 -5.21
C ALA A 225 19.75 -3.88 -3.70
N ALA A 226 20.04 -4.91 -2.90
CA ALA A 226 19.90 -4.84 -1.45
C ALA A 226 20.83 -3.77 -0.83
N THR A 227 22.08 -3.71 -1.29
CA THR A 227 23.06 -2.70 -0.85
C THR A 227 22.64 -1.28 -1.22
N LEU A 228 22.09 -1.09 -2.42
CA LEU A 228 21.57 0.18 -2.89
C LEU A 228 20.45 0.69 -1.98
N VAL A 229 19.44 -0.13 -1.72
CA VAL A 229 18.29 0.27 -0.91
C VAL A 229 18.71 0.54 0.55
N ALA A 230 19.60 -0.27 1.10
CA ALA A 230 20.20 -0.01 2.41
C ALA A 230 20.95 1.35 2.46
N GLY A 231 21.67 1.69 1.39
CA GLY A 231 22.33 2.99 1.23
C GLY A 231 21.34 4.16 1.16
N LEU A 232 20.25 4.00 0.43
CA LEU A 232 19.18 5.00 0.32
C LEU A 232 18.48 5.24 1.66
N ALA A 233 18.22 4.19 2.44
CA ALA A 233 17.67 4.33 3.79
C ALA A 233 18.59 5.16 4.70
N ARG A 234 19.91 4.91 4.67
CA ARG A 234 20.90 5.73 5.40
C ARG A 234 20.93 7.18 4.92
N LYS A 235 20.77 7.42 3.62
CA LYS A 235 20.65 8.77 3.06
C LYS A 235 19.40 9.48 3.57
N VAL A 236 18.26 8.79 3.69
CA VAL A 236 17.04 9.35 4.31
C VAL A 236 17.26 9.69 5.77
N VAL A 237 17.87 8.80 6.57
CA VAL A 237 18.23 9.08 7.97
C VAL A 237 19.12 10.33 8.07
N THR A 238 20.13 10.45 7.20
CA THR A 238 21.03 11.61 7.15
C THR A 238 20.27 12.89 6.79
N SER A 239 19.32 12.81 5.87
CA SER A 239 18.50 13.94 5.43
C SER A 239 17.55 14.39 6.53
N LEU A 240 16.90 13.45 7.23
CA LEU A 240 16.07 13.74 8.40
C LEU A 240 16.87 14.45 9.51
N ARG A 241 18.08 13.96 9.81
CA ARG A 241 18.97 14.56 10.82
C ARG A 241 19.33 16.01 10.47
N ARG A 242 19.60 16.31 9.19
CA ARG A 242 19.86 17.69 8.72
C ARG A 242 18.66 18.62 8.90
N LEU A 243 17.44 18.06 8.91
CA LEU A 243 16.19 18.77 9.10
C LEU A 243 15.77 18.82 10.58
N GLY A 244 16.66 18.42 11.51
CA GLY A 244 16.38 18.42 12.95
C GLY A 244 15.44 17.32 13.41
N MET A 245 15.15 16.32 12.58
CA MET A 245 14.32 15.17 12.92
C MET A 245 15.17 13.94 13.26
N THR A 246 14.64 13.12 14.16
CA THR A 246 15.23 11.83 14.55
C THR A 246 14.52 10.68 13.85
N GLY A 247 15.32 9.79 13.26
CA GLY A 247 14.84 8.57 12.62
C GLY A 247 15.98 7.55 12.55
N ARG A 248 15.63 6.28 12.40
CA ARG A 248 16.60 5.18 12.37
C ARG A 248 16.26 4.18 11.29
N ALA A 249 17.27 3.73 10.53
CA ALA A 249 17.12 2.58 9.67
C ALA A 249 16.88 1.34 10.54
N LEU A 250 15.92 0.49 10.14
CA LEU A 250 15.59 -0.73 10.87
C LEU A 250 16.49 -1.88 10.41
N ASP A 251 16.97 -2.67 11.35
CA ASP A 251 17.55 -4.00 11.11
C ASP A 251 16.45 -5.01 10.70
N ALA A 252 16.84 -6.21 10.27
CA ALA A 252 15.93 -7.25 9.78
C ALA A 252 14.84 -7.63 10.80
N ASP A 253 15.23 -7.79 12.07
CA ASP A 253 14.30 -8.19 13.13
C ASP A 253 13.27 -7.10 13.41
N ARG A 254 13.70 -5.83 13.50
CA ARG A 254 12.78 -4.71 13.73
C ARG A 254 11.93 -4.41 12.52
N LEU A 255 12.45 -4.63 11.30
CA LEU A 255 11.68 -4.55 10.07
C LEU A 255 10.57 -5.61 10.10
N LEU A 256 10.89 -6.87 10.38
CA LEU A 256 9.90 -7.93 10.48
C LEU A 256 8.86 -7.66 11.58
N ALA A 257 9.29 -7.17 12.74
CA ALA A 257 8.39 -6.80 13.84
C ALA A 257 7.47 -5.64 13.47
N LEU A 258 7.98 -4.63 12.74
CA LEU A 258 7.17 -3.52 12.23
C LEU A 258 6.12 -4.02 11.23
N LEU A 259 6.49 -4.88 10.28
CA LEU A 259 5.55 -5.48 9.34
C LEU A 259 4.49 -6.33 10.05
N ALA A 260 4.89 -7.09 11.07
CA ALA A 260 3.97 -7.90 11.88
C ALA A 260 2.92 -7.04 12.59
N ARG A 261 3.33 -5.95 13.25
CA ARG A 261 2.42 -4.97 13.86
C ARG A 261 1.54 -4.28 12.83
N SER A 262 2.13 -3.84 11.73
CA SER A 262 1.44 -3.14 10.65
C SER A 262 0.32 -3.98 10.05
N CYS A 263 0.52 -5.31 9.97
CA CYS A 263 -0.44 -6.25 9.41
C CYS A 263 -1.29 -6.98 10.47
N ASP A 264 -1.16 -6.68 11.77
CA ASP A 264 -1.85 -7.40 12.87
C ASP A 264 -1.64 -8.94 12.78
N VAL A 265 -0.38 -9.35 12.62
CA VAL A 265 0.05 -10.77 12.57
C VAL A 265 1.19 -11.05 13.55
N GLU A 266 1.16 -10.40 14.73
CA GLU A 266 2.16 -10.61 15.78
C GLU A 266 2.12 -12.04 16.34
N PRO A 267 3.23 -12.61 16.82
CA PRO A 267 3.31 -14.01 17.24
C PRO A 267 2.22 -14.44 18.23
N TRP A 268 1.94 -13.59 19.23
CA TRP A 268 0.96 -13.87 20.28
C TRP A 268 -0.48 -13.89 19.76
N SER A 269 -0.76 -13.17 18.67
CA SER A 269 -2.09 -13.12 18.06
C SER A 269 -2.39 -14.35 17.20
N LEU A 270 -1.35 -15.07 16.75
CA LEU A 270 -1.46 -16.20 15.83
C LEU A 270 -1.70 -17.55 16.54
N ALA A 271 -1.60 -17.61 17.87
CA ALA A 271 -1.60 -18.86 18.62
C ALA A 271 -2.97 -19.59 18.66
N ASP A 272 -4.09 -18.86 18.66
CA ASP A 272 -5.42 -19.41 19.02
C ASP A 272 -6.57 -19.05 18.04
N VAL A 273 -6.27 -18.48 16.87
CA VAL A 273 -7.26 -17.84 15.99
C VAL A 273 -7.34 -18.56 14.63
N PRO A 274 -8.54 -18.69 14.00
CA PRO A 274 -8.62 -19.08 12.60
C PRO A 274 -7.75 -18.16 11.73
N GLY A 275 -6.92 -18.76 10.88
CA GLY A 275 -5.84 -18.08 10.18
C GLY A 275 -6.24 -16.88 9.31
N VAL A 276 -5.21 -16.16 8.86
CA VAL A 276 -5.29 -15.05 7.92
C VAL A 276 -6.05 -15.48 6.65
N ASP A 277 -7.03 -14.68 6.22
CA ASP A 277 -7.86 -14.99 5.04
C ASP A 277 -8.21 -13.73 4.24
N GLU A 278 -8.36 -13.88 2.93
CA GLU A 278 -8.80 -12.82 2.03
C GLU A 278 -10.21 -13.11 1.52
N ALA A 279 -11.16 -12.26 1.90
CA ALA A 279 -12.47 -12.17 1.27
C ALA A 279 -12.46 -11.10 0.18
N TRP A 280 -13.52 -11.07 -0.64
CA TRP A 280 -13.62 -10.05 -1.70
C TRP A 280 -13.59 -8.62 -1.15
N GLY A 281 -14.36 -8.34 -0.10
CA GLY A 281 -14.49 -6.98 0.43
C GLY A 281 -13.56 -6.64 1.61
N HIS A 282 -12.83 -7.62 2.15
CA HIS A 282 -11.99 -7.39 3.31
C HIS A 282 -10.89 -8.45 3.41
N TRP A 283 -9.85 -8.12 4.18
CA TRP A 283 -8.81 -9.05 4.58
C TRP A 283 -8.89 -9.27 6.09
N ARG A 284 -8.88 -10.52 6.54
CA ARG A 284 -8.86 -10.85 7.97
C ARG A 284 -7.44 -11.19 8.38
N SER A 285 -6.91 -10.44 9.34
CA SER A 285 -5.65 -10.74 10.02
C SER A 285 -5.91 -11.69 11.19
N ALA A 286 -5.06 -11.69 12.21
CA ALA A 286 -5.29 -12.48 13.41
C ALA A 286 -6.49 -11.97 14.23
N ARG A 287 -6.59 -10.67 14.49
CA ARG A 287 -7.64 -10.16 15.40
C ARG A 287 -8.63 -9.23 14.72
N LEU A 288 -8.25 -8.67 13.57
CA LEU A 288 -8.98 -7.59 12.94
C LEU A 288 -9.46 -7.94 11.53
N ILE A 289 -10.52 -7.26 11.11
CA ILE A 289 -11.01 -7.25 9.74
C ILE A 289 -10.59 -5.92 9.12
N HIS A 290 -9.83 -5.98 8.05
CA HIS A 290 -9.24 -4.84 7.35
C HIS A 290 -9.97 -4.55 6.05
N ARG A 291 -10.15 -3.27 5.77
CA ARG A 291 -10.62 -2.77 4.47
C ARG A 291 -9.77 -1.58 4.06
N THR A 292 -9.20 -1.69 2.87
CA THR A 292 -8.28 -0.72 2.30
C THR A 292 -8.92 -0.01 1.12
N TYR A 293 -8.67 1.29 1.07
CA TYR A 293 -9.17 2.20 0.07
C TYR A 293 -8.02 2.94 -0.59
N TRP A 294 -8.17 3.20 -1.88
CA TRP A 294 -7.34 4.13 -2.63
C TRP A 294 -8.05 5.48 -2.72
N LEU A 295 -7.35 6.57 -2.41
CA LEU A 295 -7.81 7.93 -2.69
C LEU A 295 -7.76 8.18 -4.20
N LYS A 296 -8.90 8.00 -4.84
CA LYS A 296 -9.08 8.10 -6.29
C LYS A 296 -9.11 9.56 -6.75
N THR A 297 -9.81 10.40 -6.00
CA THR A 297 -9.92 11.83 -6.25
C THR A 297 -9.40 12.54 -5.01
N TRP A 298 -8.46 13.46 -5.21
CA TRP A 298 -7.86 14.24 -4.14
C TRP A 298 -8.72 15.47 -3.81
N PRO A 299 -8.71 15.94 -2.55
CA PRO A 299 -9.18 17.27 -2.21
C PRO A 299 -8.60 18.35 -3.14
N ALA A 300 -9.42 19.34 -3.51
CA ALA A 300 -9.00 20.40 -4.43
C ALA A 300 -7.88 21.29 -3.86
N SER A 301 -7.74 21.35 -2.53
CA SER A 301 -6.67 22.09 -1.86
C SER A 301 -5.71 21.15 -1.14
N ALA A 302 -4.41 21.36 -1.36
CA ALA A 302 -3.35 20.65 -0.64
C ALA A 302 -3.41 20.88 0.89
N THR A 303 -3.96 22.02 1.33
CA THR A 303 -4.12 22.33 2.76
C THR A 303 -5.11 21.40 3.48
N GLU A 304 -6.02 20.77 2.74
CA GLU A 304 -7.03 19.85 3.29
C GLU A 304 -6.47 18.44 3.53
N LEU A 305 -5.30 18.10 2.98
CA LEU A 305 -4.72 16.75 3.08
C LEU A 305 -4.29 16.40 4.50
N GLY A 306 -3.60 17.32 5.18
CA GLY A 306 -3.19 17.13 6.58
C GLY A 306 -4.40 16.91 7.50
N PRO A 307 -5.39 17.83 7.51
CA PRO A 307 -6.63 17.66 8.26
C PRO A 307 -7.40 16.39 7.91
N LEU A 308 -7.48 16.01 6.63
CA LEU A 308 -8.13 14.78 6.19
C LEU A 308 -7.49 13.54 6.82
N PHE A 309 -6.16 13.42 6.77
CA PHE A 309 -5.47 12.27 7.34
C PHE A 309 -5.50 12.28 8.87
N ALA A 310 -5.40 13.47 9.49
CA ALA A 310 -5.57 13.61 10.92
C ALA A 310 -6.97 13.15 11.36
N TRP A 311 -8.02 13.56 10.64
CA TRP A 311 -9.38 13.10 10.89
C TRP A 311 -9.54 11.59 10.66
N ALA A 312 -8.98 11.03 9.59
CA ALA A 312 -9.05 9.60 9.30
C ALA A 312 -8.39 8.77 10.43
N SER A 313 -7.31 9.27 11.03
CA SER A 313 -6.68 8.69 12.23
C SER A 313 -7.56 8.72 13.48
N THR A 314 -8.63 9.51 13.50
CA THR A 314 -9.65 9.54 14.57
C THR A 314 -10.91 8.74 14.26
N ALA A 315 -10.97 8.08 13.09
CA ALA A 315 -12.09 7.21 12.74
C ALA A 315 -12.32 6.15 13.84
N PRO A 316 -13.56 5.70 14.08
CA PRO A 316 -13.88 4.69 15.10
C PRO A 316 -13.46 3.27 14.66
N ALA A 317 -12.25 3.16 14.11
CA ALA A 317 -11.60 1.93 13.69
C ALA A 317 -10.75 1.39 14.84
N ALA A 318 -10.53 0.09 14.88
CA ALA A 318 -9.59 -0.53 15.80
C ALA A 318 -8.14 -0.14 15.49
N GLN A 319 -7.84 0.09 14.21
CA GLN A 319 -6.56 0.59 13.74
C GLN A 319 -6.78 1.32 12.42
N THR A 320 -6.11 2.45 12.23
CA THR A 320 -6.08 3.19 10.95
C THR A 320 -4.65 3.19 10.44
N SER A 321 -4.46 2.90 9.16
CA SER A 321 -3.19 3.08 8.45
C SER A 321 -3.40 4.07 7.31
N VAL A 322 -2.57 5.10 7.24
CA VAL A 322 -2.51 6.02 6.10
C VAL A 322 -1.16 5.83 5.43
N ALA A 323 -1.17 5.52 4.14
CA ALA A 323 0.04 5.33 3.35
C ALA A 323 0.06 6.32 2.18
N LEU A 324 1.13 7.10 2.07
CA LEU A 324 1.43 7.99 0.97
C LEU A 324 2.60 7.42 0.17
N VAL A 325 2.35 7.04 -1.07
CA VAL A 325 3.35 6.44 -1.97
C VAL A 325 3.72 7.44 -3.05
N LEU A 326 5.00 7.79 -3.13
CA LEU A 326 5.59 8.77 -4.02
C LEU A 326 6.54 8.08 -4.99
N ASP A 327 6.32 8.24 -6.29
CA ASP A 327 7.26 7.79 -7.32
C ASP A 327 8.36 8.85 -7.48
N ALA A 328 9.50 8.62 -6.84
CA ALA A 328 10.64 9.53 -6.83
C ALA A 328 11.58 9.32 -8.04
N GLY A 329 11.31 8.31 -8.88
CA GLY A 329 12.07 8.01 -10.09
C GLY A 329 11.45 8.56 -11.38
N ALA A 330 10.24 9.13 -11.32
CA ALA A 330 9.47 9.57 -12.47
C ALA A 330 9.70 11.06 -12.82
N GLY A 331 10.77 11.39 -13.56
CA GLY A 331 10.95 12.70 -14.20
C GLY A 331 10.75 13.93 -13.29
N ASP A 332 10.28 15.05 -13.86
CA ASP A 332 10.06 16.31 -13.14
C ASP A 332 8.76 16.34 -12.30
N GLU A 333 7.82 15.40 -12.52
CA GLU A 333 6.53 15.36 -11.83
C GLU A 333 6.40 14.10 -10.97
N VAL A 334 6.35 14.29 -9.65
CA VAL A 334 6.28 13.20 -8.67
C VAL A 334 4.86 12.67 -8.59
N ALA A 335 4.62 11.46 -9.09
CA ALA A 335 3.32 10.81 -8.96
C ALA A 335 3.06 10.41 -7.51
N VAL A 336 1.96 10.89 -6.93
CA VAL A 336 1.56 10.59 -5.55
C VAL A 336 0.29 9.75 -5.51
N ARG A 337 0.29 8.72 -4.67
CA ARG A 337 -0.88 7.87 -4.35
C ARG A 337 -1.10 7.87 -2.85
N ALA A 338 -2.35 7.86 -2.42
CA ALA A 338 -2.71 7.71 -1.01
C ALA A 338 -3.65 6.52 -0.81
N PHE A 339 -3.41 5.78 0.27
CA PHE A 339 -4.26 4.71 0.73
C PHE A 339 -4.66 4.94 2.17
N ILE A 340 -5.89 4.55 2.49
CA ILE A 340 -6.40 4.53 3.86
C ILE A 340 -6.87 3.11 4.11
N ARG A 341 -6.31 2.46 5.13
CA ARG A 341 -6.78 1.16 5.62
C ARG A 341 -7.39 1.33 6.99
N LEU A 342 -8.62 0.85 7.13
CA LEU A 342 -9.28 0.73 8.42
C LEU A 342 -9.33 -0.73 8.82
N ALA A 343 -9.05 -0.99 10.08
CA ALA A 343 -9.22 -2.28 10.70
C ALA A 343 -10.30 -2.19 11.77
N THR A 344 -11.15 -3.19 11.88
CA THR A 344 -12.20 -3.25 12.89
C THR A 344 -12.19 -4.59 13.60
N ARG A 345 -12.75 -4.65 14.80
CA ARG A 345 -12.96 -5.94 15.49
C ARG A 345 -14.02 -6.76 14.72
N PRO A 346 -13.99 -8.10 14.76
CA PRO A 346 -14.93 -8.93 14.01
C PRO A 346 -16.40 -8.75 14.40
N ASP A 347 -16.67 -8.27 15.62
CA ASP A 347 -17.99 -7.99 16.16
C ASP A 347 -18.54 -6.59 15.81
N ALA A 348 -17.73 -5.74 15.19
CA ALA A 348 -18.11 -4.37 14.83
C ALA A 348 -18.67 -4.27 13.40
N ASP A 349 -19.54 -3.28 13.18
CA ASP A 349 -20.18 -3.03 11.88
C ASP A 349 -19.21 -2.35 10.89
N LEU A 350 -18.55 -3.17 10.07
CA LEU A 350 -17.65 -2.71 9.00
C LEU A 350 -18.36 -1.79 7.98
N ALA A 351 -19.64 -2.01 7.71
CA ALA A 351 -20.39 -1.19 6.74
C ALA A 351 -20.74 0.20 7.29
N ALA A 352 -20.98 0.30 8.61
CA ALA A 352 -21.07 1.61 9.26
C ALA A 352 -19.74 2.38 9.18
N LEU A 353 -18.62 1.70 9.47
CA LEU A 353 -17.30 2.31 9.38
C LEU A 353 -16.94 2.76 7.96
N ASP A 354 -17.26 1.94 6.95
CA ASP A 354 -17.11 2.26 5.52
C ASP A 354 -17.85 3.55 5.16
N ARG A 355 -19.12 3.69 5.58
CA ARG A 355 -19.93 4.89 5.34
C ARG A 355 -19.34 6.12 6.01
N VAL A 356 -18.89 6.02 7.26
CA VAL A 356 -18.28 7.15 7.99
C VAL A 356 -17.03 7.63 7.25
N LEU A 357 -16.17 6.71 6.81
CA LEU A 357 -14.94 7.05 6.10
C LEU A 357 -15.25 7.73 4.77
N GLN A 358 -16.06 7.08 3.92
CA GLN A 358 -16.44 7.57 2.60
C GLN A 358 -17.04 8.98 2.67
N GLU A 359 -17.95 9.19 3.62
CA GLU A 359 -18.61 10.46 3.81
C GLU A 359 -17.65 11.56 4.28
N GLY A 360 -16.74 11.28 5.21
CA GLY A 360 -15.78 12.28 5.65
C GLY A 360 -14.76 12.66 4.57
N VAL A 361 -14.30 11.70 3.76
CA VAL A 361 -13.44 12.02 2.60
C VAL A 361 -14.21 12.84 1.56
N ARG A 362 -15.49 12.51 1.32
CA ARG A 362 -16.36 13.27 0.41
C ARG A 362 -16.55 14.72 0.86
N ARG A 363 -16.68 14.98 2.17
CA ARG A 363 -16.77 16.34 2.72
C ARG A 363 -15.50 17.15 2.50
N ALA A 364 -14.34 16.50 2.52
CA ALA A 364 -13.06 17.12 2.16
C ALA A 364 -12.86 17.27 0.63
N GLY A 365 -13.86 16.90 -0.19
CA GLY A 365 -13.79 16.98 -1.65
C GLY A 365 -13.01 15.83 -2.32
N GLY A 366 -12.71 14.76 -1.58
CA GLY A 366 -12.08 13.56 -2.13
C GLY A 366 -13.06 12.43 -2.46
N GLU A 367 -12.55 11.37 -3.09
CA GLU A 367 -13.31 10.14 -3.36
C GLU A 367 -12.44 8.92 -3.04
N LEU A 368 -12.97 7.96 -2.27
CA LEU A 368 -12.31 6.70 -1.97
C LEU A 368 -12.86 5.56 -2.82
N LEU A 369 -11.95 4.76 -3.37
CA LEU A 369 -12.27 3.51 -4.06
C LEU A 369 -11.83 2.33 -3.20
N ALA A 370 -12.78 1.49 -2.78
CA ALA A 370 -12.46 0.24 -2.10
C ALA A 370 -11.69 -0.71 -3.04
N LEU A 371 -10.65 -1.35 -2.52
CA LEU A 371 -9.80 -2.29 -3.27
C LEU A 371 -10.37 -3.72 -3.20
N ASP A 372 -11.64 -3.86 -3.53
CA ASP A 372 -12.33 -5.15 -3.49
C ASP A 372 -11.68 -6.17 -4.45
N GLY A 373 -11.43 -7.37 -3.93
CA GLY A 373 -10.67 -8.45 -4.56
C GLY A 373 -9.16 -8.34 -4.39
N GLU A 374 -8.65 -7.24 -3.82
CA GLU A 374 -7.22 -6.95 -3.65
C GLU A 374 -6.89 -6.55 -2.21
N GLN A 375 -7.72 -6.92 -1.24
CA GLN A 375 -7.63 -6.45 0.15
C GLN A 375 -6.39 -6.97 0.88
N GLY A 376 -5.95 -8.20 0.60
CA GLY A 376 -4.71 -8.77 1.16
C GLY A 376 -3.46 -8.02 0.64
N PRO A 377 -3.25 -7.95 -0.68
CA PRO A 377 -2.17 -7.14 -1.26
C PRO A 377 -2.25 -5.67 -0.86
N ALA A 378 -3.45 -5.09 -0.75
CA ALA A 378 -3.62 -3.71 -0.29
C ALA A 378 -3.27 -3.53 1.19
N ALA A 379 -3.52 -4.53 2.04
CA ALA A 379 -3.05 -4.52 3.41
C ALA A 379 -1.51 -4.56 3.48
N TYR A 380 -0.87 -5.34 2.62
CA TYR A 380 0.60 -5.33 2.50
C TYR A 380 1.13 -3.99 1.96
N ALA A 381 0.48 -3.43 0.93
CA ALA A 381 0.82 -2.14 0.31
C ALA A 381 0.52 -0.92 1.21
N THR A 382 -0.09 -1.13 2.37
CA THR A 382 -0.29 -0.10 3.41
C THR A 382 0.50 -0.40 4.67
N ALA A 383 1.33 -1.44 4.65
CA ALA A 383 2.43 -1.64 5.57
C ALA A 383 3.72 -1.02 4.98
N PRO A 384 4.73 -0.70 5.80
CA PRO A 384 5.96 -0.02 5.37
C PRO A 384 6.83 -0.85 4.41
N THR A 385 6.46 -0.88 3.12
CA THR A 385 6.99 -1.82 2.10
C THR A 385 7.37 -1.12 0.79
N GLY A 386 7.10 0.17 0.67
CA GLY A 386 7.20 0.94 -0.58
C GLY A 386 5.95 0.84 -1.46
N GLY A 387 4.79 0.45 -0.91
CA GLY A 387 3.52 0.35 -1.64
C GLY A 387 3.21 -0.99 -2.31
N GLY A 388 3.81 -2.08 -1.83
CA GLY A 388 3.37 -3.46 -2.08
C GLY A 388 4.01 -4.23 -3.25
N ALA A 389 3.65 -5.52 -3.31
CA ALA A 389 4.18 -6.52 -4.23
C ALA A 389 3.38 -6.58 -5.55
N GLY A 390 3.64 -5.65 -6.48
CA GLY A 390 3.25 -5.75 -7.91
C GLY A 390 1.81 -5.36 -8.27
#